data_AF-A0A8H6XU50-F1
#
_entry.id   AF-A0A8H6XU50-F1
#
_cell.length_a   1.000
_cell.length_b   1.000
_cell.length_c   1.000
_cell.angle_alpha   90.00
_cell.angle_beta   90.00
_cell.angle_gamma   90.00
#
_symmetry.space_group_name_H-M   'P 1'
#
loop_
_entity.id
_entity.type
_entity.pdbx_description
1 polymer ?
#
loop_
_entity_poly.entity_id
_entity_poly.type
_entity_poly.pdbx_seq_one_letter_code
_entity_poly.pdbx_strand_id
1 'polypeptide(L)'
;MAPSKKAGKKVAAAPKKGGGQAGKVAKADWKEGFKKKQVGVSDMTLLTTISNESINENLQKRWTNAEIYTYIGAVLISVNPFRGQFALPVSHR
;
A
#
# COMPACT_ATOMS: atom_id res chain seq x y z
N MET A 1 -21.20 -62.66 4.60
CA MET A 1 -21.03 -63.13 3.21
C MET A 1 -21.14 -61.91 2.29
N ALA A 2 -20.04 -61.48 1.68
CA ALA A 2 -20.05 -60.60 0.49
C ALA A 2 -19.79 -61.49 -0.75
N PRO A 3 -19.92 -61.06 -2.03
CA PRO A 3 -20.33 -59.78 -2.63
C PRO A 3 -21.26 -59.87 -3.90
N SER A 4 -21.72 -58.71 -4.37
CA SER A 4 -21.84 -58.20 -5.77
C SER A 4 -22.34 -59.06 -6.96
N LYS A 5 -23.32 -58.52 -7.71
CA LYS A 5 -23.57 -58.74 -9.17
C LYS A 5 -24.56 -57.65 -9.63
N LYS A 6 -24.55 -57.02 -10.82
CA LYS A 6 -23.61 -56.75 -11.92
C LYS A 6 -24.39 -55.83 -12.89
N ALA A 7 -23.72 -54.82 -13.43
CA ALA A 7 -23.94 -54.14 -14.71
C ALA A 7 -25.33 -53.59 -15.13
N GLY A 8 -25.35 -52.30 -15.49
CA GLY A 8 -26.39 -51.70 -16.32
C GLY A 8 -26.00 -50.29 -16.76
N LYS A 9 -25.23 -50.17 -17.84
CA LYS A 9 -24.84 -48.91 -18.50
C LYS A 9 -25.95 -48.51 -19.47
N LYS A 10 -26.57 -47.32 -19.31
CA LYS A 10 -27.15 -46.54 -20.42
C LYS A 10 -27.35 -45.06 -20.02
N VAL A 11 -26.45 -44.25 -20.59
CA VAL A 11 -26.53 -42.88 -21.14
C VAL A 11 -27.61 -41.86 -20.73
N ALA A 12 -27.11 -40.61 -20.65
CA ALA A 12 -27.73 -39.32 -20.95
C ALA A 12 -28.45 -38.57 -19.82
N ALA A 13 -27.74 -37.60 -19.21
CA ALA A 13 -28.03 -36.16 -19.28
C ALA A 13 -27.30 -35.44 -18.13
N ALA A 14 -26.41 -34.51 -18.48
CA ALA A 14 -25.77 -33.61 -17.52
C ALA A 14 -26.72 -32.46 -17.14
N PRO A 15 -26.67 -31.99 -15.87
CA PRO A 15 -26.74 -30.57 -15.62
C PRO A 15 -25.48 -30.07 -14.90
N LYS A 16 -25.06 -28.89 -15.30
CA LYS A 16 -23.78 -28.26 -14.96
C LYS A 16 -23.67 -27.92 -13.47
N LYS A 17 -22.47 -28.22 -12.97
CA LYS A 17 -21.74 -27.68 -11.83
C LYS A 17 -22.02 -26.19 -11.59
N GLY A 18 -22.26 -25.82 -10.33
CA GLY A 18 -22.34 -24.41 -9.96
C GLY A 18 -22.63 -24.12 -8.48
N GLY A 19 -22.21 -24.99 -7.56
CA GLY A 19 -22.19 -24.65 -6.13
C GLY A 19 -21.15 -23.58 -5.86
N GLY A 20 -21.51 -22.32 -6.06
CA GLY A 20 -20.71 -21.17 -5.66
C GLY A 20 -20.83 -20.97 -4.16
N GLN A 21 -19.95 -21.63 -3.41
CA GLN A 21 -19.69 -21.29 -2.01
C GLN A 21 -19.43 -19.79 -1.93
N ALA A 22 -20.29 -19.08 -1.21
CA ALA A 22 -20.10 -17.69 -0.84
C ALA A 22 -18.83 -17.61 0.00
N GLY A 23 -17.68 -17.50 -0.69
CA GLY A 23 -16.39 -17.25 -0.11
C GLY A 23 -16.49 -15.97 0.69
N LYS A 24 -16.33 -16.11 2.01
CA LYS A 24 -16.22 -14.99 2.94
C LYS A 24 -15.19 -14.02 2.36
N VAL A 25 -15.66 -12.85 1.95
CA VAL A 25 -14.78 -11.77 1.47
C VAL A 25 -13.77 -11.49 2.58
N ALA A 26 -12.52 -11.86 2.34
CA ALA A 26 -11.42 -11.57 3.24
C ALA A 26 -11.25 -10.05 3.26
N LYS A 27 -11.68 -9.42 4.35
CA LYS A 27 -11.37 -8.01 4.61
C LYS A 27 -9.85 -7.92 4.65
N ALA A 28 -9.28 -7.12 3.75
CA ALA A 28 -7.86 -6.86 3.75
C ALA A 28 -7.50 -6.15 5.07
N ASP A 29 -6.70 -6.81 5.90
CA ASP A 29 -6.13 -6.23 7.10
C ASP A 29 -4.93 -5.38 6.65
N TRP A 30 -5.17 -4.09 6.36
CA TRP A 30 -4.10 -3.15 5.98
C TRP A 30 -3.25 -2.74 7.19
N LYS A 31 -2.79 -3.70 7.98
CA LYS A 31 -1.70 -3.45 8.91
C LYS A 31 -0.43 -3.34 8.09
N GLU A 32 -0.19 -2.13 7.60
CA GLU A 32 0.95 -1.70 6.80
C GLU A 32 2.27 -2.08 7.50
N GLY A 33 2.74 -3.28 7.20
CA GLY A 33 4.06 -3.76 7.55
C GLY A 33 5.09 -3.14 6.63
N PHE A 34 5.43 -1.87 6.85
CA PHE A 34 6.76 -1.31 6.59
C PHE A 34 6.79 0.06 7.26
N LYS A 35 7.17 0.08 8.55
CA LYS A 35 7.54 1.33 9.22
C LYS A 35 8.76 1.89 8.49
N LYS A 36 8.55 2.71 7.45
CA LYS A 36 9.61 3.56 6.91
C LYS A 36 10.16 4.32 8.10
N LYS A 37 11.48 4.26 8.27
CA LYS A 37 12.18 4.95 9.35
C LYS A 37 11.82 6.43 9.20
N GLN A 38 10.98 6.94 10.09
CA GLN A 38 10.55 8.33 10.07
C GLN A 38 11.79 9.19 10.27
N VAL A 39 12.14 10.00 9.26
CA VAL A 39 13.32 10.86 9.33
C VAL A 39 12.89 12.29 9.63
N GLY A 40 13.37 12.81 10.74
CA GLY A 40 12.97 14.14 11.23
C GLY A 40 11.51 14.19 11.64
N VAL A 41 11.00 15.42 11.73
CA VAL A 41 9.65 15.73 12.21
C VAL A 41 8.77 16.14 11.04
N SER A 42 7.62 15.47 10.91
CA SER A 42 6.67 15.65 9.81
C SER A 42 5.90 16.97 9.86
N ASP A 43 5.66 17.47 11.08
CA ASP A 43 5.01 18.74 11.35
C ASP A 43 5.94 19.59 12.23
N MET A 44 6.40 20.71 11.69
CA MET A 44 7.34 21.59 12.39
C MET A 44 6.76 22.25 13.64
N THR A 45 5.43 22.23 13.82
CA THR A 45 4.80 22.67 15.08
C THR A 45 5.17 21.78 16.26
N LEU A 46 5.65 20.56 16.01
CA LEU A 46 6.09 19.61 17.04
C LEU A 46 7.57 19.77 17.43
N LEU A 47 8.31 20.70 16.82
CA LEU A 47 9.69 20.99 17.20
C LEU A 47 9.73 21.65 18.58
N THR A 48 10.64 21.19 19.44
CA THR A 48 10.82 21.73 20.80
C THR A 48 11.44 23.13 20.81
N THR A 49 12.25 23.43 19.79
CA THR A 49 12.94 24.71 19.63
C THR A 49 12.60 25.27 18.27
N ILE A 50 12.04 26.47 18.22
CA ILE A 50 11.69 27.16 16.97
C ILE A 50 12.83 28.14 16.66
N SER A 51 13.88 27.64 16.01
CA SER A 51 14.98 28.45 15.49
C SER A 51 15.17 28.20 14.00
N ASN A 52 15.71 29.18 13.26
CA ASN A 52 15.96 29.03 11.83
C ASN A 52 16.89 27.83 11.54
N GLU A 53 17.91 27.65 12.37
CA GLU A 53 18.85 26.51 12.29
C GLU A 53 18.14 25.16 12.47
N SER A 54 17.29 25.01 13.49
CA SER A 54 16.55 23.76 13.74
C SER A 54 15.58 23.40 12.61
N ILE A 55 14.95 24.41 11.99
CA ILE A 55 14.06 24.24 10.84
C ILE A 55 14.86 23.75 9.64
N ASN A 56 15.99 24.40 9.34
CA ASN A 56 16.85 24.02 8.21
C ASN A 56 17.39 22.61 8.37
N GLU A 57 17.83 22.24 9.58
CA GLU A 57 18.27 20.87 9.87
C GLU A 57 17.17 19.83 9.62
N ASN A 58 15.94 20.10 10.06
CA ASN A 58 14.82 19.17 9.87
C ASN A 58 14.49 19.01 8.38
N LEU A 59 14.40 20.12 7.63
CA LEU A 59 14.13 20.12 6.19
C LEU A 59 15.24 19.40 5.41
N GLN A 60 16.50 19.63 5.76
CA GLN A 60 17.65 18.99 5.11
C GLN A 60 17.67 17.48 5.36
N LYS A 61 17.41 17.05 6.61
CA LYS A 61 17.33 15.63 6.97
C LYS A 61 16.19 14.93 6.21
N ARG A 62 15.02 15.55 6.10
CA ARG A 62 13.85 15.03 5.35
C ARG A 62 14.13 14.94 3.85
N TRP A 63 14.67 16.01 3.27
CA TRP A 63 15.01 16.07 1.84
C TRP A 63 16.03 15.00 1.44
N THR A 64 17.07 14.79 2.24
CA THR A 64 18.10 13.76 2.00
C THR A 64 17.51 12.34 1.99
N ASN A 65 16.38 12.12 2.67
CA ASN A 65 15.65 10.86 2.71
C ASN A 65 14.47 10.80 1.73
N ALA A 66 14.46 11.68 0.72
CA ALA A 66 13.40 11.79 -0.28
C ALA A 66 12.01 12.16 0.28
N GLU A 67 11.95 12.71 1.51
CA GLU A 67 10.75 13.32 2.06
C GLU A 67 10.72 14.81 1.69
N ILE A 68 10.05 15.14 0.59
CA ILE A 68 9.98 16.52 0.06
C ILE A 68 8.78 17.33 0.61
N TYR A 69 7.89 16.67 1.34
CA TYR A 69 6.66 17.25 1.89
C TYR A 69 6.76 17.35 3.41
N THR A 70 6.59 18.55 3.94
CA THR A 70 6.65 18.83 5.38
C THR A 70 5.55 19.80 5.78
N TYR A 71 4.85 19.54 6.89
CA TYR A 71 3.78 20.40 7.36
C TYR A 71 4.29 21.48 8.33
N ILE A 72 3.60 22.62 8.31
CA ILE A 72 3.53 23.59 9.39
C ILE A 72 2.06 23.72 9.74
N GLY A 73 1.54 22.86 10.63
CA GLY A 73 0.12 22.80 10.92
C GLY A 73 -0.72 22.62 9.65
N ALA A 74 -1.44 23.67 9.24
CA ALA A 74 -2.30 23.65 8.05
C ALA A 74 -1.56 23.91 6.71
N VAL A 75 -0.31 24.38 6.76
CA VAL A 75 0.47 24.74 5.57
C VAL A 75 1.37 23.57 5.16
N LEU A 76 1.47 23.31 3.86
CA LEU A 76 2.36 22.29 3.30
C LEU A 76 3.56 22.95 2.61
N ILE A 77 4.76 22.56 3.03
CA ILE A 77 6.02 22.89 2.34
C ILE A 77 6.35 21.76 1.36
N SER A 78 6.67 22.14 0.12
CA SER A 78 7.20 21.26 -0.91
C SER A 78 8.60 21.72 -1.32
N VAL A 79 9.61 20.86 -1.15
CA VAL A 79 11.00 21.12 -1.57
C VAL A 79 11.28 20.43 -2.89
N ASN A 80 11.59 21.19 -3.94
CA ASN A 80 11.86 20.61 -5.26
C ASN A 80 13.14 19.73 -5.22
N PRO A 81 13.06 18.43 -5.55
CA PRO A 81 14.23 17.56 -5.57
C PRO A 81 15.16 17.79 -6.77
N PHE A 82 14.71 18.50 -7.83
CA PHE A 82 15.42 18.72 -9.11
C PHE A 82 15.98 17.45 -9.79
N ARG A 83 15.68 16.26 -9.26
CA ARG A 83 16.02 14.96 -9.82
C ARG A 83 14.76 14.38 -10.44
N GLY A 84 14.84 13.93 -11.70
CA GLY A 84 13.74 13.35 -12.47
C GLY A 84 13.26 11.98 -11.95
N GLN A 85 13.01 11.83 -10.65
CA GLN A 85 12.42 10.63 -10.05
C GLN A 85 10.88 10.61 -10.12
N PHE A 86 10.26 11.74 -10.47
CA PHE A 86 8.82 11.84 -10.77
C PHE A 86 8.52 11.77 -12.28
N ALA A 87 9.37 11.11 -13.06
CA ALA A 87 8.97 10.67 -14.39
C ALA A 87 7.89 9.59 -14.20
N LEU A 88 6.63 10.02 -14.17
CA LEU A 88 5.51 9.11 -14.36
C LEU A 88 5.83 8.27 -15.61
N PRO A 89 5.63 6.94 -15.57
CA PRO A 89 5.83 6.14 -16.77
C PRO A 89 4.90 6.71 -17.84
N VAL A 90 5.50 7.36 -18.84
CA VAL A 90 4.78 7.83 -20.02
C VAL A 90 4.38 6.56 -20.76
N SER A 91 3.17 6.08 -20.46
CA SER A 91 2.52 5.01 -21.20
C SER A 91 2.45 5.49 -22.64
N HIS A 92 3.31 4.91 -23.48
CA HIS A 92 3.38 5.21 -24.91
C HIS A 92 2.00 4.90 -25.50
N ARG A 93 1.30 5.96 -25.91
CA ARG A 93 0.28 5.89 -26.96
C ARG A 93 0.88 6.42 -28.24
#